data_AF-A0A561DZH2-F1
#
_entry.id   AF-A0A561DZH2-F1
#
_cell.length_a   1.000
_cell.length_b   1.000
_cell.length_c   1.000
_cell.angle_alpha   90.00
_cell.angle_beta   90.00
_cell.angle_gamma   90.00
#
_symmetry.space_group_name_H-M   'P 1'
#
loop_
_entity.id
_entity.type
_entity.pdbx_description
1 polymer ?
#
loop_
_entity_poly.entity_id
_entity_poly.type
_entity_poly.pdbx_seq_one_letter_code
_entity_poly.pdbx_strand_id
1 'polypeptide(L)'
;MSQNNYVFITKQGGIISNSPTYNNIQKRLNKYSKEFGLRNINPHALRRGFAKSLLNKGANIAEISKALGHSNLAVTTQYLHLDKEEVAENLRKYL
;
A
#
# COMPACT_ATOMS: atom_id res chain seq x y z
N MET A 1 1.20 -11.16 34.71
CA MET A 1 0.49 -11.06 33.41
C MET A 1 1.54 -10.80 32.35
N SER A 2 1.76 -11.73 31.40
CA SER A 2 2.77 -11.55 30.36
C SER A 2 2.43 -10.32 29.53
N GLN A 3 3.34 -9.33 29.52
CA GLN A 3 3.21 -8.12 28.72
C GLN A 3 3.14 -8.50 27.25
N ASN A 4 1.99 -8.23 26.62
CA ASN A 4 1.83 -8.39 25.19
C ASN A 4 2.30 -7.10 24.51
N ASN A 5 3.41 -7.17 23.77
CA ASN A 5 4.04 -6.04 23.09
C ASN A 5 3.55 -5.85 21.63
N TYR A 6 2.50 -6.56 21.20
CA TYR A 6 1.96 -6.41 19.85
C TYR A 6 0.99 -5.23 19.76
N VAL A 7 1.19 -4.35 18.77
CA VAL A 7 0.26 -3.23 18.47
C VAL A 7 -1.09 -3.73 18.00
N PHE A 8 -1.12 -4.84 17.25
CA PHE A 8 -2.35 -5.45 16.75
C PHE A 8 -2.47 -6.90 17.23
N ILE A 9 -3.63 -7.23 17.80
CA ILE A 9 -3.92 -8.54 18.40
C ILE A 9 -5.24 -9.12 17.86
N THR A 10 -5.40 -10.43 18.01
CA THR A 10 -6.69 -11.10 17.78
C THR A 10 -7.64 -10.84 18.94
N LYS A 11 -8.92 -11.22 18.78
CA LYS A 11 -9.91 -11.13 19.88
C LYS A 11 -9.50 -11.96 21.11
N GLN A 12 -8.69 -13.00 20.91
CA GLN A 12 -8.17 -13.88 21.95
C GLN A 12 -6.88 -13.34 22.59
N GLY A 13 -6.40 -12.14 22.19
CA GLY A 13 -5.18 -11.54 22.70
C GLY A 13 -3.89 -12.12 22.10
N GLY A 14 -3.98 -12.98 21.08
CA GLY A 14 -2.83 -13.55 20.38
C GLY A 14 -2.35 -12.69 19.21
N ILE A 15 -1.24 -13.07 18.60
CA ILE A 15 -0.70 -12.41 17.40
C ILE A 15 -1.65 -12.57 16.19
N ILE A 16 -1.73 -11.53 15.37
CA ILE A 16 -2.43 -11.60 14.09
C ILE A 16 -1.60 -12.43 13.09
N SER A 17 -2.16 -13.54 12.62
CA SER A 17 -1.55 -14.30 11.52
C SER A 17 -1.52 -13.50 10.21
N ASN A 18 -0.33 -13.38 9.64
CA ASN A 18 -0.05 -12.77 8.34
C ASN A 18 0.48 -13.78 7.29
N SER A 19 0.34 -15.08 7.55
CA SER A 19 0.74 -16.15 6.62
C SER A 19 -0.01 -16.05 5.29
N PRO A 20 0.61 -16.39 4.14
CA PRO A 20 -0.06 -16.42 2.84
C PRO A 20 -1.34 -17.28 2.83
N THR A 21 -1.35 -18.39 3.56
CA THR A 21 -2.48 -19.33 3.63
C THR A 21 -3.58 -18.85 4.58
N TYR A 22 -3.23 -18.04 5.58
CA TYR A 22 -4.15 -17.56 6.61
C TYR A 22 -3.81 -16.12 7.00
N ASN A 23 -4.17 -15.17 6.13
CA ASN A 23 -3.94 -13.76 6.37
C ASN A 23 -5.20 -13.09 6.96
N ASN A 24 -5.15 -12.77 8.25
CA ASN A 24 -6.27 -12.15 8.96
C ASN A 24 -6.59 -10.74 8.46
N ILE A 25 -5.56 -9.97 8.06
CA ILE A 25 -5.72 -8.63 7.51
C ILE A 25 -6.48 -8.70 6.18
N GLN A 26 -6.06 -9.60 5.27
CA GLN A 26 -6.75 -9.82 3.99
C GLN A 26 -8.20 -10.25 4.20
N LYS A 27 -8.47 -11.13 5.16
CA LYS A 27 -9.84 -11.56 5.48
C LYS A 27 -10.72 -10.39 5.94
N ARG A 28 -10.17 -9.50 6.78
CA ARG A 28 -10.87 -8.29 7.23
C ARG A 28 -11.14 -7.33 6.08
N LEU A 29 -10.14 -7.09 5.23
CA LEU A 29 -10.31 -6.25 4.04
C LEU A 29 -11.37 -6.82 3.09
N ASN A 30 -11.36 -8.14 2.83
CA ASN A 30 -12.36 -8.79 2.00
C ASN A 30 -13.77 -8.66 2.57
N LYS A 31 -13.94 -8.74 3.90
CA LYS A 31 -15.23 -8.53 4.55
C LYS A 31 -15.77 -7.13 4.24
N TYR A 32 -15.01 -6.10 4.54
CA TYR A 32 -15.44 -4.71 4.33
C TYR A 32 -15.57 -4.37 2.84
N SER A 33 -14.75 -4.96 1.98
CA SER A 33 -14.87 -4.80 0.53
C SER A 33 -16.26 -5.25 0.04
N LYS A 34 -16.77 -6.38 0.56
CA LYS A 34 -18.12 -6.85 0.23
C LYS A 34 -19.21 -5.98 0.85
N GLU A 35 -19.02 -5.57 2.10
CA GLU A 35 -19.98 -4.75 2.85
C GLU A 35 -20.23 -3.38 2.20
N PHE A 36 -19.17 -2.74 1.68
CA PHE A 36 -19.26 -1.43 1.04
C PHE A 36 -19.27 -1.49 -0.51
N GLY A 37 -19.36 -2.67 -1.10
CA GLY A 37 -19.37 -2.82 -2.57
C GLY A 37 -18.05 -2.41 -3.25
N LEU A 38 -16.94 -2.36 -2.52
CA LEU A 38 -15.63 -2.03 -3.06
C LEU A 38 -15.04 -3.22 -3.82
N ARG A 39 -14.34 -2.96 -4.92
CA ARG A 39 -13.63 -3.98 -5.72
C ARG A 39 -12.12 -3.82 -5.56
N ASN A 40 -11.37 -4.91 -5.70
CA ASN A 40 -9.91 -4.94 -5.73
C ASN A 40 -9.20 -4.39 -4.47
N ILE A 41 -9.84 -4.47 -3.30
CA ILE A 41 -9.21 -4.07 -2.03
C ILE A 41 -8.36 -5.21 -1.46
N ASN A 42 -7.06 -4.97 -1.33
CA ASN A 42 -6.11 -5.83 -0.63
C ASN A 42 -4.93 -4.96 -0.10
N PRO A 43 -4.05 -5.47 0.78
CA PRO A 43 -2.96 -4.68 1.36
C PRO A 43 -2.05 -4.05 0.32
N HIS A 44 -1.78 -4.77 -0.78
CA HIS A 44 -0.95 -4.25 -1.85
C HIS A 44 -1.68 -3.14 -2.64
N ALA A 45 -2.97 -3.28 -2.92
CA ALA A 45 -3.78 -2.23 -3.53
C ALA A 45 -3.86 -0.96 -2.68
N LEU A 46 -3.97 -1.09 -1.34
CA LEU A 46 -3.92 0.06 -0.42
C LEU A 46 -2.54 0.74 -0.45
N ARG A 47 -1.45 -0.04 -0.45
CA ARG A 47 -0.08 0.49 -0.60
C ARG A 47 0.08 1.26 -1.92
N ARG A 48 -0.47 0.73 -3.01
CA ARG A 48 -0.49 1.44 -4.31
C ARG A 48 -1.28 2.74 -4.26
N GLY A 49 -2.47 2.71 -3.68
CA GLY A 49 -3.31 3.89 -3.51
C GLY A 49 -2.59 4.98 -2.71
N PHE A 50 -1.88 4.62 -1.65
CA PHE A 50 -1.04 5.54 -0.89
C PHE A 50 0.08 6.15 -1.74
N ALA A 51 0.83 5.32 -2.46
CA ALA A 51 1.90 5.77 -3.35
C ALA A 51 1.38 6.74 -4.43
N LYS A 52 0.28 6.37 -5.12
CA LYS A 52 -0.37 7.21 -6.12
C LYS A 52 -0.90 8.52 -5.52
N SER A 53 -1.45 8.48 -4.30
CA SER A 53 -1.91 9.69 -3.63
C SER A 53 -0.76 10.66 -3.32
N LEU A 54 0.40 10.16 -2.93
CA LEU A 54 1.58 10.99 -2.72
C LEU A 54 2.13 11.56 -4.04
N LEU A 55 2.19 10.74 -5.09
CA LEU A 55 2.62 11.17 -6.41
C LEU A 55 1.71 12.28 -6.95
N ASN A 56 0.39 12.11 -6.86
CA ASN A 56 -0.60 13.12 -7.27
C ASN A 56 -0.47 14.43 -6.49
N LYS A 57 0.09 14.41 -5.27
CA LYS A 57 0.36 15.60 -4.46
C LYS A 57 1.71 16.25 -4.79
N GLY A 58 2.44 15.73 -5.78
CA GLY A 58 3.73 16.25 -6.23
C GLY A 58 4.93 15.71 -5.45
N ALA A 59 4.77 14.68 -4.62
CA ALA A 59 5.91 14.06 -3.94
C ALA A 59 6.80 13.33 -4.95
N ASN A 60 8.12 13.47 -4.79
CA ASN A 60 9.06 12.77 -5.67
C ASN A 60 9.11 11.27 -5.32
N ILE A 61 9.41 10.44 -6.31
CA ILE A 61 9.56 8.99 -6.22
C ILE A 61 10.53 8.59 -5.09
N ALA A 62 11.61 9.35 -4.89
CA ALA A 62 12.56 9.10 -3.80
C ALA A 62 11.91 9.25 -2.40
N GLU A 63 11.06 10.26 -2.23
CA GLU A 63 10.34 10.53 -0.99
C GLU A 63 9.27 9.46 -0.74
N ILE A 64 8.54 9.08 -1.79
CA ILE A 64 7.54 8.00 -1.75
C ILE A 64 8.22 6.66 -1.39
N SER A 65 9.37 6.36 -2.00
CA SER A 65 10.14 5.15 -1.74
C SER A 65 10.57 5.07 -0.27
N LYS A 66 11.07 6.19 0.27
CA LYS A 66 11.46 6.31 1.67
C LYS A 66 10.26 6.15 2.62
N ALA A 67 9.12 6.77 2.29
CA ALA A 67 7.88 6.65 3.07
C ALA A 67 7.33 5.22 3.09
N LEU A 68 7.52 4.45 2.00
CA LEU A 68 7.09 3.05 1.90
C LEU A 68 8.10 2.05 2.49
N GLY A 69 9.31 2.51 2.84
CA GLY A 69 10.34 1.67 3.45
C GLY A 69 10.91 0.61 2.51
N HIS A 70 10.89 0.84 1.18
CA HIS A 70 11.49 -0.11 0.24
C HIS A 70 13.01 0.03 0.28
N SER A 71 13.71 -1.09 0.54
CA SER A 71 15.18 -1.16 0.45
C SER A 71 15.70 -1.14 -1.00
N ASN A 72 14.82 -1.31 -1.99
CA ASN A 72 15.16 -1.31 -3.40
C ASN A 72 14.24 -0.37 -4.20
N LEU A 73 14.82 0.60 -4.91
CA LEU A 73 14.12 1.55 -5.78
C LEU A 73 13.31 0.85 -6.87
N ALA A 74 13.73 -0.35 -7.31
CA ALA A 74 13.07 -1.14 -8.35
C ALA A 74 11.65 -1.60 -7.98
N VAL A 75 11.34 -1.72 -6.69
CA VAL A 75 9.96 -2.02 -6.22
C VAL A 75 9.07 -0.78 -6.33
N THR A 76 9.67 0.41 -6.31
CA THR A 76 8.95 1.70 -6.42
C THR A 76 8.59 2.00 -7.88
N THR A 77 9.47 1.65 -8.83
CA THR A 77 9.20 1.77 -10.28
C THR A 77 8.09 0.85 -10.77
N GLN A 78 7.82 -0.29 -10.12
CA GLN A 78 6.68 -1.14 -10.48
C GLN A 78 5.31 -0.50 -10.18
N TYR A 79 5.26 0.47 -9.25
CA TYR A 79 4.04 1.26 -8.97
C TYR A 79 3.84 2.42 -9.93
N LEU A 80 4.92 2.84 -10.59
CA LEU A 80 4.94 3.82 -11.66
C LEU A 80 4.50 3.16 -12.97
N HIS A 81 3.27 2.62 -13.01
CA HIS A 81 2.52 2.66 -14.26
C HIS A 81 2.28 4.13 -14.59
N LEU A 82 3.35 4.81 -14.99
CA LEU A 82 3.36 6.17 -15.46
C LEU A 82 2.36 6.16 -16.62
N ASP A 83 1.21 6.80 -16.40
CA ASP A 83 0.29 7.06 -17.50
C ASP A 83 1.12 7.78 -18.57
N LYS A 84 1.06 7.28 -19.80
CA LYS A 84 1.87 7.86 -20.89
C LYS A 84 1.59 9.35 -21.04
N GLU A 85 0.36 9.73 -20.73
CA GLU A 85 -0.14 11.10 -20.66
C GLU A 85 0.60 11.93 -19.59
N GLU A 86 0.85 11.38 -18.40
CA GLU A 86 1.53 12.06 -17.29
C GLU A 86 3.03 12.28 -17.58
N VAL A 87 3.67 11.34 -18.29
CA VAL A 87 5.06 11.49 -18.75
C VAL A 87 5.14 12.58 -19.82
N ALA A 88 4.23 12.56 -20.79
CA ALA A 88 4.18 13.57 -21.84
C ALA A 88 3.98 14.98 -21.27
N GLU A 89 3.12 15.13 -20.26
CA GLU A 89 2.87 16.41 -19.61
C GLU A 89 4.06 16.91 -18.77
N ASN A 90 4.76 16.03 -18.05
CA ASN A 90 5.96 16.43 -17.31
C ASN A 90 7.14 16.77 -18.24
N LEU A 91 7.31 16.07 -19.36
CA LEU A 91 8.36 16.38 -20.34
C LEU A 91 8.12 17.72 -21.06
N ARG A 92 6.86 18.13 -21.24
CA ARG A 92 6.53 19.46 -21.76
C ARG A 92 7.02 20.62 -20.90
N LYS A 93 7.37 20.41 -19.62
CA LYS A 93 7.95 21.47 -18.78
C LYS A 93 9.42 21.76 -19.09
N TYR A 94 10.09 20.90 -19.84
CA TYR A 94 11.51 21.01 -20.18
C TYR A 94 11.76 21.30 -21.67
N LEU A 95 10.68 21.44 -22.46
CA LEU A 95 10.68 21.87 -23.86
C LEU A 95 10.05 23.25 -23.95
#